data_AF-A0A7J6VR03-F1
#
_entry.id   AF-A0A7J6VR03-F1
#
_cell.length_a   1.000
_cell.length_b   1.000
_cell.length_c   1.000
_cell.angle_alpha   90.00
_cell.angle_beta   90.00
_cell.angle_gamma   90.00
#
_symmetry.space_group_name_H-M   'P 1'
#
loop_
_entity.id
_entity.type
_entity.pdbx_description
1 polymer ?
#
loop_
_entity_poly.entity_id
_entity_poly.type
_entity_poly.pdbx_seq_one_letter_code
_entity_poly.pdbx_strand_id
1 'polypeptide(L)'
;TVTIQILKKAGRPSERLVSHEHCKFNKPAEHDCVHVHEITVGAGTEEAEADAEYDAALKEAIRGVQDSIMSINEYIEEIRYEMEAVKALTE
;
A
#
# COMPACT_ATOMS: atom_id res chain seq x y z
N THR A 1 10.11 -0.47 -1.50
CA THR A 1 10.45 -1.67 -0.70
C THR A 1 9.54 -2.82 -1.09
N VAL A 2 9.91 -4.06 -0.73
CA VAL A 2 9.09 -5.27 -0.94
C VAL A 2 7.68 -5.10 -0.37
N THR A 3 7.56 -4.48 0.83
CA THR A 3 6.28 -4.19 1.48
C THR A 3 5.37 -3.29 0.64
N ILE A 4 5.87 -2.19 0.08
CA ILE A 4 5.06 -1.31 -0.80
C ILE A 4 4.56 -2.08 -2.03
N GLN A 5 5.40 -2.91 -2.64
CA GLN A 5 5.02 -3.67 -3.83
C GLN A 5 3.94 -4.72 -3.52
N ILE A 6 4.05 -5.40 -2.38
CA ILE A 6 3.05 -6.36 -1.91
C ILE A 6 1.71 -5.64 -1.68
N LEU A 7 1.71 -4.52 -0.95
CA LEU A 7 0.49 -3.76 -0.68
C LEU A 7 -0.16 -3.28 -1.99
N LYS A 8 0.61 -2.61 -2.86
CA LYS A 8 0.09 -2.14 -4.17
C LYS A 8 -0.50 -3.25 -5.02
N LYS A 9 0.10 -4.45 -5.00
CA LYS A 9 -0.41 -5.61 -5.75
C LYS A 9 -1.68 -6.18 -5.12
N ALA A 10 -1.76 -6.20 -3.79
CA ALA A 10 -2.93 -6.68 -3.07
C ALA A 10 -4.14 -5.76 -3.23
N GLY A 11 -3.92 -4.47 -3.47
CA GLY A 11 -5.00 -3.48 -3.59
C GLY A 11 -5.75 -3.26 -2.27
N ARG A 12 -6.61 -2.25 -2.27
CA ARG A 12 -7.52 -2.00 -1.13
C ARG A 12 -8.47 -3.19 -0.99
N PRO A 13 -8.73 -3.67 0.23
CA PRO A 13 -9.69 -4.74 0.49
C PRO A 13 -11.03 -4.55 -0.24
N SER A 14 -11.62 -3.34 -0.19
CA SER A 14 -12.87 -3.01 -0.88
C SER A 14 -12.82 -3.05 -2.41
N GLU A 15 -11.63 -2.90 -3.01
CA GLU A 15 -11.44 -2.91 -4.46
C GLU A 15 -11.09 -4.31 -5.00
N ARG A 16 -10.93 -5.30 -4.12
CA ARG A 16 -10.57 -6.66 -4.53
C ARG A 16 -11.74 -7.29 -5.27
N LEU A 17 -11.46 -7.88 -6.42
CA LEU A 17 -12.45 -8.63 -7.19
C LEU A 17 -12.99 -9.78 -6.35
N VAL A 18 -14.31 -9.83 -6.20
CA VAL A 18 -15.01 -10.95 -5.58
C VAL A 18 -15.12 -12.11 -6.58
N SER A 19 -14.87 -13.34 -6.11
CA SER A 19 -14.98 -14.53 -6.95
C SER A 19 -16.44 -14.97 -7.04
N HIS A 20 -17.03 -15.00 -8.23
CA HIS A 20 -18.40 -15.49 -8.41
C HIS A 20 -18.49 -17.03 -8.60
N GLU A 21 -17.41 -17.78 -8.35
CA GLU A 21 -17.34 -19.23 -8.60
C GLU A 21 -18.41 -20.05 -7.85
N HIS A 22 -18.90 -19.54 -6.71
CA HIS A 22 -19.94 -20.19 -5.90
C HIS A 22 -21.32 -19.52 -5.99
N CYS A 23 -21.49 -18.57 -6.91
CA CYS A 23 -22.79 -17.94 -7.14
C CYS A 23 -23.78 -18.92 -7.76
N LYS A 24 -25.05 -18.87 -7.31
CA LYS A 24 -26.12 -19.70 -7.86
C LYS A 24 -26.89 -18.93 -8.92
N PHE A 25 -27.10 -19.54 -10.09
CA PHE A 25 -27.87 -18.94 -11.18
C PHE A 25 -29.21 -19.65 -11.30
N ASN A 26 -30.26 -19.02 -10.80
CA ASN A 26 -31.62 -19.58 -10.88
C ASN A 26 -32.33 -19.14 -12.17
N LYS A 27 -31.95 -18.01 -12.79
CA LYS A 27 -32.43 -17.55 -14.11
C LYS A 27 -31.30 -16.90 -14.93
N PRO A 28 -31.42 -16.78 -16.26
CA PRO A 28 -30.37 -16.20 -17.11
C PRO A 28 -29.99 -14.73 -16.78
N ALA A 29 -30.87 -13.99 -16.11
CA ALA A 29 -30.68 -12.58 -15.74
C ALA A 29 -30.60 -12.34 -14.22
N GLU A 30 -30.70 -13.39 -13.40
CA GLU A 30 -30.69 -13.30 -11.94
C GLU A 30 -29.70 -14.30 -11.37
N HIS A 31 -28.79 -13.83 -10.52
CA HIS A 31 -27.92 -14.72 -9.75
C HIS A 31 -27.98 -14.35 -8.28
N ASP A 32 -28.06 -15.36 -7.43
CA ASP A 32 -27.90 -15.22 -6.00
C ASP A 32 -26.41 -15.13 -5.74
N CYS A 33 -25.92 -13.89 -5.68
CA CYS A 33 -24.54 -13.63 -5.33
C CYS A 33 -24.35 -13.93 -3.85
N VAL A 34 -23.53 -14.92 -3.52
CA VAL A 34 -23.16 -15.20 -2.12
C VAL A 34 -22.39 -14.06 -1.46
N HIS A 35 -21.93 -13.06 -2.22
CA HIS A 35 -21.30 -11.84 -1.69
C HIS A 35 -22.30 -10.72 -1.40
N VAL A 36 -23.52 -10.81 -1.95
CA VAL A 36 -24.58 -9.84 -1.69
C VAL A 36 -25.28 -10.24 -0.40
N HIS A 37 -24.78 -9.70 0.71
CA HIS A 37 -25.46 -9.72 1.99
C HIS A 37 -26.09 -8.35 2.26
N GLU A 38 -27.11 -8.28 3.14
CA GLU A 38 -27.56 -6.99 3.67
C GLU A 38 -26.35 -6.25 4.25
N ILE A 39 -26.17 -4.99 3.85
CA ILE A 39 -25.13 -4.13 4.40
C ILE A 39 -25.54 -3.80 5.84
N THR A 40 -25.13 -4.66 6.76
CA THR A 40 -25.28 -4.41 8.18
C THR A 40 -24.18 -3.44 8.63
N VAL A 41 -24.44 -2.70 9.71
CA VAL A 41 -23.43 -1.80 10.30
C VAL A 41 -22.17 -2.57 10.66
N GLY A 42 -22.29 -3.81 11.16
CA GLY A 42 -21.15 -4.66 11.51
C GLY A 42 -20.27 -4.99 10.30
N ALA A 43 -20.87 -5.53 9.23
CA ALA A 43 -20.12 -5.86 8.01
C ALA A 43 -19.50 -4.62 7.34
N GLY A 44 -20.23 -3.50 7.30
CA GLY A 44 -19.70 -2.24 6.75
C GLY A 44 -18.57 -1.64 7.60
N THR A 45 -18.60 -1.85 8.92
CA THR A 45 -17.54 -1.39 9.83
C THR A 45 -16.28 -2.23 9.67
N GLU A 46 -16.41 -3.55 9.58
CA GLU A 46 -15.27 -4.46 9.34
C GLU A 46 -14.55 -4.13 8.02
N GLU A 47 -15.30 -3.90 6.94
CA GLU A 47 -14.73 -3.51 5.65
C GLU A 47 -14.02 -2.15 5.73
N ALA A 48 -14.63 -1.17 6.39
CA ALA A 48 -14.03 0.16 6.58
C ALA A 48 -12.75 0.10 7.44
N GLU A 49 -12.71 -0.76 8.46
CA GLU A 49 -11.53 -0.99 9.29
C GLU A 49 -10.40 -1.62 8.48
N ALA A 50 -10.69 -2.65 7.68
CA ALA A 50 -9.71 -3.30 6.83
C ALA A 50 -9.09 -2.33 5.79
N ASP A 51 -9.90 -1.46 5.19
CA ASP A 51 -9.43 -0.42 4.29
C ASP A 51 -8.54 0.61 5.00
N ALA A 52 -8.93 1.02 6.21
CA ALA A 52 -8.16 1.96 7.02
C ALA A 52 -6.79 1.38 7.42
N GLU A 53 -6.73 0.11 7.80
CA GLU A 53 -5.49 -0.61 8.10
C GLU A 53 -4.57 -0.70 6.88
N TYR A 54 -5.12 -1.04 5.72
CA TYR A 54 -4.36 -1.08 4.47
C TYR A 54 -3.75 0.29 4.13
N ASP A 55 -4.55 1.36 4.24
CA ASP A 55 -4.10 2.72 3.97
C ASP A 55 -3.02 3.18 4.95
N ALA A 56 -3.15 2.83 6.23
CA ALA A 56 -2.15 3.12 7.25
C ALA A 56 -0.82 2.43 6.94
N ALA A 57 -0.85 1.12 6.66
CA ALA A 57 0.34 0.34 6.32
C ALA A 57 1.02 0.84 5.05
N LEU A 58 0.24 1.22 4.03
CA LEU A 58 0.78 1.77 2.79
C LEU A 58 1.48 3.12 3.01
N LYS A 59 0.86 4.00 3.80
CA LYS A 59 1.44 5.31 4.14
C LYS A 59 2.74 5.16 4.94
N GLU A 60 2.78 4.25 5.91
CA GLU A 60 3.98 3.96 6.69
C GLU A 60 5.10 3.44 5.80
N ALA A 61 4.81 2.48 4.92
CA ALA A 61 5.80 1.92 4.02
C ALA A 61 6.38 2.98 3.05
N ILE A 62 5.53 3.89 2.55
CA ILE A 62 5.97 5.02 1.73
C ILE A 62 6.87 5.97 2.53
N ARG A 63 6.47 6.31 3.76
CA ARG A 63 7.26 7.19 4.63
C ARG A 63 8.65 6.64 4.88
N GLY A 64 8.77 5.35 5.22
CA GLY A 64 10.09 4.73 5.44
C GLY A 64 11.00 4.80 4.21
N VAL A 65 10.45 4.76 3.00
CA VAL A 65 11.23 4.98 1.76
C VAL A 65 11.66 6.44 1.64
N GLN A 66 10.77 7.39 1.92
CA GLN A 66 11.10 8.82 1.88
C GLN A 66 12.19 9.18 2.89
N ASP A 67 12.09 8.67 4.12
CA ASP A 67 13.09 8.89 5.17
C ASP A 67 14.46 8.32 4.77
N SER A 68 14.47 7.14 4.15
CA SER A 68 15.69 6.53 3.62
C SER A 68 16.32 7.39 2.51
N ILE A 69 15.50 7.90 1.58
CA ILE A 69 15.97 8.77 0.48
C ILE A 69 16.55 10.08 1.05
N MET A 70 15.88 10.67 2.03
CA MET A 70 16.37 11.89 2.70
C MET A 70 17.73 11.64 3.34
N SER A 71 17.87 10.57 4.10
CA SER A 71 19.14 10.19 4.74
C SER A 71 20.27 9.97 3.72
N ILE A 72 19.96 9.28 2.61
CA ILE A 72 20.93 9.05 1.52
C ILE A 72 21.39 10.38 0.92
N ASN A 73 20.46 11.30 0.66
CA ASN A 73 20.81 12.60 0.09
C ASN A 73 21.67 13.43 1.04
N GLU A 74 21.38 13.41 2.34
CA GLU A 74 22.21 14.07 3.36
C GLU A 74 23.65 13.53 3.36
N TYR A 75 23.82 12.20 3.34
CA TYR A 75 25.15 11.59 3.27
C TYR A 75 25.89 11.89 1.96
N ILE A 76 25.17 11.95 0.83
CA ILE A 76 25.78 12.32 -0.45
C ILE A 76 26.33 13.74 -0.38
N GLU A 77 25.59 14.70 0.17
CA GLU A 77 26.07 16.07 0.31
C GLU A 77 27.25 16.17 1.29
N GLU A 78 27.20 15.47 2.42
CA GLU A 78 28.32 15.41 3.38
C GLU A 78 29.61 14.91 2.71
N ILE A 79 29.55 13.78 1.99
CA ILE A 79 30.69 13.23 1.26
C ILE A 79 31.20 14.22 0.21
N ARG A 80 30.32 14.93 -0.50
CA ARG A 80 30.73 15.93 -1.50
C ARG A 80 31.53 17.06 -0.84
N TYR A 81 31.08 17.57 0.30
CA TYR A 81 31.80 18.60 1.06
C TYR A 81 33.15 18.09 1.56
N GLU A 82 33.21 16.87 2.10
CA GLU A 82 34.48 16.27 2.56
C GLU A 82 35.47 16.08 1.40
N MET A 83 35.00 15.62 0.25
CA MET A 83 35.83 15.46 -0.95
C MET A 83 36.41 16.80 -1.42
N GLU A 84 35.62 17.88 -1.39
CA GLU A 84 36.09 19.22 -1.74
C GLU A 84 37.15 19.71 -0.74
N ALA A 85 36.92 19.52 0.55
CA ALA A 85 37.88 19.88 1.60
C ALA A 85 39.20 19.11 1.45
N VAL A 86 39.15 17.79 1.18
CA VAL A 86 40.34 16.97 0.95
C VAL A 86 41.10 17.44 -0.29
N LYS A 87 40.41 17.69 -1.41
CA LYS A 87 41.05 18.21 -2.63
C LYS A 87 41.81 19.50 -2.37
N ALA A 88 41.20 20.45 -1.66
CA ALA A 88 41.81 21.73 -1.32
C ALA A 88 43.06 21.63 -0.42
N LEU A 89 43.25 20.51 0.30
CA LEU A 89 44.44 20.26 1.12
C LEU A 89 45.55 19.52 0.35
N THR A 90 45.22 18.94 -0.80
CA THR A 90 46.14 18.15 -1.63
C THR A 90 46.66 18.88 -2.87
N GLU A 91 46.09 20.05 -3.17
CA GLU A 91 46.52 20.99 -4.22
C GLU A 91 47.38 22.12 -3.63
#